data_AF-A0A6L6C146-F1
#
_entry.id   AF-A0A6L6C146-F1
#
_cell.length_a   1.000
_cell.length_b   1.000
_cell.length_c   1.000
_cell.angle_alpha   90.00
_cell.angle_beta   90.00
_cell.angle_gamma   90.00
#
_symmetry.space_group_name_H-M   'P 1'
#
loop_
_entity.id
_entity.type
_entity.pdbx_description
1 polymer ?
#
loop_
_entity_poly.entity_id
_entity_poly.type
_entity_poly.pdbx_seq_one_letter_code
_entity_poly.pdbx_strand_id
1 'polypeptide(L)'
;MKKPNLLIALASAAIASLFLTSCGAGFDAPTRHIKQVTDGVEADLGLVKVRNVVIVAQPDGSGVLVGTFVNNGEDAEIVKSISINGTLATISGSIIVSKNSPVIFAGDSSNASAGVTLLNSTIGKRVPISITFSSVGTVNFTALVREKAGEFKDVVLKTSALCEDPKAPTCTPAP
;
A
#
# COMPACT_ATOMS: atom_id res chain seq x y z
N MET A 1 28.80 -12.78 61.19
CA MET A 1 28.32 -12.56 59.81
C MET A 1 27.68 -13.86 59.32
N LYS A 2 26.35 -13.88 59.14
CA LYS A 2 25.56 -15.11 58.88
C LYS A 2 25.58 -15.38 57.37
N LYS A 3 26.20 -16.47 56.92
CA LYS A 3 26.28 -16.82 55.50
C LYS A 3 24.85 -17.07 54.97
N PRO A 4 24.41 -16.41 53.88
CA PRO A 4 23.10 -16.67 53.30
C PRO A 4 23.03 -18.12 52.84
N ASN A 5 21.94 -18.79 53.16
CA ASN A 5 21.73 -20.20 52.83
C ASN A 5 21.69 -20.34 51.30
N LEU A 6 22.58 -21.15 50.72
CA LEU A 6 22.76 -21.31 49.27
C LEU A 6 21.43 -21.61 48.53
N LEU A 7 20.52 -22.32 49.19
CA LEU A 7 19.18 -22.65 48.70
C LEU A 7 18.27 -21.42 48.49
N ILE A 8 18.38 -20.40 49.35
CA ILE A 8 17.57 -19.17 49.24
C ILE A 8 18.05 -18.33 48.05
N ALA A 9 19.37 -18.29 47.81
CA ALA A 9 19.95 -17.56 46.69
C ALA A 9 19.51 -18.15 45.34
N LEU A 10 19.52 -19.48 45.20
CA LEU A 10 19.03 -20.16 43.99
C LEU A 10 17.54 -19.92 43.75
N ALA A 11 16.71 -20.01 44.80
CA ALA A 11 15.28 -19.78 44.69
C ALA A 11 14.97 -18.34 44.22
N SER A 12 15.68 -17.35 44.76
CA SER A 12 15.51 -15.95 44.34
C SER A 12 15.95 -15.69 42.90
N ALA A 13 17.02 -16.34 42.43
CA ALA A 13 17.51 -16.20 41.05
C ALA A 13 16.54 -16.83 40.04
N ALA A 14 15.97 -18.00 40.37
CA ALA A 14 14.97 -18.65 39.52
C ALA A 14 13.70 -17.79 39.40
N ILE A 15 13.21 -17.23 40.50
CA ILE A 15 12.03 -16.34 40.51
C ILE A 15 12.32 -15.05 39.72
N ALA A 16 13.50 -14.43 39.89
CA ALA A 16 13.88 -13.22 39.15
C ALA A 16 13.98 -13.44 37.63
N SER A 17 14.41 -14.64 37.19
CA SER A 17 14.50 -14.97 35.77
C SER A 17 13.14 -15.04 35.06
N LEU A 18 12.08 -15.46 35.77
CA LEU A 18 10.70 -15.50 35.26
C LEU A 18 10.12 -14.08 35.04
N PHE A 19 10.55 -13.10 35.83
CA PHE A 19 10.15 -11.70 35.66
C PHE A 19 10.89 -10.97 34.52
N LEU A 20 12.08 -11.45 34.10
CA LEU A 20 12.82 -10.85 32.99
C LEU A 20 12.26 -11.21 31.61
N THR A 21 11.63 -12.39 31.46
CA THR A 21 11.07 -12.84 30.17
C THR A 21 9.70 -12.24 29.85
N SER A 22 9.04 -11.58 30.81
CA SER A 22 7.67 -11.05 30.63
C SER A 22 7.60 -9.65 29.97
N CYS A 23 8.72 -8.94 29.84
CA CYS A 23 8.72 -7.58 29.25
C CYS A 23 8.61 -7.58 27.71
N GLY A 24 8.96 -8.69 27.04
CA GLY A 24 8.95 -8.78 25.57
C GLY A 24 7.59 -9.08 24.92
N ALA A 25 6.62 -9.63 25.68
CA ALA A 25 5.30 -10.04 25.20
C ALA A 25 4.18 -9.10 25.67
N GLY A 26 4.51 -7.83 25.91
CA GLY A 26 3.58 -6.82 26.41
C GLY A 26 3.00 -5.90 25.34
N PHE A 27 2.41 -4.78 25.78
CA PHE A 27 1.88 -3.74 24.89
C PHE A 27 2.93 -3.18 23.92
N ASP A 28 4.21 -3.24 24.26
CA ASP A 28 5.33 -2.75 23.45
C ASP A 28 6.11 -3.89 22.76
N ALA A 29 5.45 -5.01 22.46
CA ALA A 29 6.10 -6.13 21.79
C ALA A 29 6.70 -5.70 20.43
N PRO A 30 7.96 -6.06 20.12
CA PRO A 30 8.64 -5.67 18.88
C PRO A 30 7.92 -6.14 17.62
N THR A 31 7.14 -7.21 17.71
CA THR A 31 6.30 -7.72 16.60
C THR A 31 5.18 -6.76 16.20
N ARG A 32 4.76 -5.83 17.07
CA ARG A 32 3.75 -4.81 16.74
C ARG A 32 4.32 -3.63 15.96
N HIS A 33 5.63 -3.44 16.00
CA HIS A 33 6.33 -2.31 15.38
C HIS A 33 6.83 -2.60 13.96
N ILE A 34 7.05 -3.87 13.64
CA ILE A 34 7.44 -4.30 12.30
C ILE A 34 6.21 -4.22 11.37
N LYS A 35 6.22 -3.24 10.45
CA LYS A 35 5.06 -2.94 9.57
C LYS A 35 5.34 -3.05 8.08
N GLN A 36 6.59 -3.25 7.67
CA GLN A 36 7.01 -3.17 6.26
C GLN A 36 8.14 -4.16 5.97
N VAL A 37 7.80 -5.46 5.97
CA VAL A 37 8.77 -6.53 5.62
C VAL A 37 8.83 -6.79 4.12
N THR A 38 7.91 -6.20 3.36
CA THR A 38 7.83 -6.29 1.90
C THR A 38 8.23 -4.96 1.27
N ASP A 39 8.48 -4.99 -0.05
CA ASP A 39 8.80 -3.81 -0.86
C ASP A 39 7.65 -2.78 -0.91
N GLY A 40 6.46 -3.18 -0.50
CA GLY A 40 5.25 -2.37 -0.46
C GLY A 40 5.28 -1.32 0.64
N VAL A 41 4.91 -0.11 0.28
CA VAL A 41 4.81 1.02 1.21
C VAL A 41 3.38 1.17 1.69
N GLU A 42 3.28 1.59 2.94
CA GLU A 42 2.03 1.74 3.65
C GLU A 42 1.86 3.18 4.13
N ALA A 43 0.63 3.70 4.07
CA ALA A 43 0.31 5.03 4.54
C ALA A 43 -1.10 5.10 5.14
N ASP A 44 -1.21 5.76 6.29
CA ASP A 44 -2.42 5.86 7.08
C ASP A 44 -2.95 7.30 7.05
N LEU A 45 -4.20 7.48 6.64
CA LEU A 45 -4.88 8.78 6.69
C LEU A 45 -6.20 8.63 7.45
N GLY A 46 -6.09 8.71 8.78
CA GLY A 46 -7.20 8.42 9.70
C GLY A 46 -7.71 6.99 9.52
N LEU A 47 -8.96 6.86 9.07
CA LEU A 47 -9.64 5.58 8.83
C LEU A 47 -9.38 5.00 7.43
N VAL A 48 -8.82 5.78 6.51
CA VAL A 48 -8.37 5.30 5.20
C VAL A 48 -6.96 4.76 5.31
N LYS A 49 -6.76 3.53 4.85
CA LYS A 49 -5.52 2.78 4.92
C LYS A 49 -5.06 2.43 3.50
N VAL A 50 -3.93 2.98 3.09
CA VAL A 50 -3.25 2.64 1.84
C VAL A 50 -2.20 1.56 2.13
N ARG A 51 -2.38 0.35 1.59
CA ARG A 51 -1.52 -0.81 1.82
C ARG A 51 -0.76 -1.24 0.56
N ASN A 52 0.43 -1.81 0.79
CA ASN A 52 1.24 -2.50 -0.21
C ASN A 52 1.45 -1.73 -1.52
N VAL A 53 1.78 -0.44 -1.44
CA VAL A 53 1.97 0.36 -2.65
C VAL A 53 3.36 0.16 -3.23
N VAL A 54 3.38 -0.26 -4.48
CA VAL A 54 4.57 -0.49 -5.30
C VAL A 54 4.30 0.05 -6.71
N ILE A 55 5.33 0.58 -7.38
CA ILE A 55 5.23 0.92 -8.80
C ILE A 55 5.96 -0.14 -9.62
N VAL A 56 5.28 -0.75 -10.57
CA VAL A 56 5.89 -1.70 -11.51
C VAL A 56 6.24 -0.95 -12.79
N ALA A 57 7.53 -0.88 -13.09
CA ALA A 57 8.03 -0.32 -14.35
C ALA A 57 7.83 -1.33 -15.48
N GLN A 58 7.21 -0.86 -16.55
CA GLN A 58 6.95 -1.63 -17.74
C GLN A 58 8.07 -1.42 -18.78
N PRO A 59 8.24 -2.36 -19.73
CA PRO A 59 9.27 -2.24 -20.78
C PRO A 59 9.12 -1.02 -21.70
N ASP A 60 7.92 -0.45 -21.78
CA ASP A 60 7.60 0.76 -22.56
C ASP A 60 7.96 2.08 -21.85
N GLY A 61 8.45 2.02 -20.60
CA GLY A 61 8.76 3.18 -19.77
C GLY A 61 7.58 3.70 -18.94
N SER A 62 6.41 3.06 -19.03
CA SER A 62 5.26 3.35 -18.19
C SER A 62 5.43 2.76 -16.78
N GLY A 63 4.63 3.25 -15.84
CA GLY A 63 4.61 2.78 -14.45
C GLY A 63 3.19 2.45 -14.01
N VAL A 64 2.98 1.23 -13.53
CA VAL A 64 1.68 0.77 -13.03
C VAL A 64 1.71 0.72 -11.50
N LEU A 65 0.70 1.28 -10.87
CA LEU A 65 0.55 1.21 -9.42
C LEU A 65 -0.08 -0.13 -9.03
N VAL A 66 0.59 -0.82 -8.11
CA VAL A 66 0.08 -1.98 -7.39
C VAL A 66 -0.19 -1.54 -5.96
N GLY A 67 -1.35 -1.87 -5.41
CA GLY A 67 -1.69 -1.51 -4.04
C GLY A 67 -3.15 -1.73 -3.71
N THR A 68 -3.51 -1.52 -2.44
CA THR A 68 -4.89 -1.68 -1.98
C THR A 68 -5.27 -0.56 -1.04
N PHE A 69 -6.41 0.09 -1.31
CA PHE A 69 -6.97 1.12 -0.46
C PHE A 69 -8.16 0.54 0.29
N VAL A 70 -8.13 0.69 1.61
CA VAL A 70 -9.14 0.18 2.53
C VAL A 70 -9.69 1.34 3.33
N ASN A 71 -11.00 1.41 3.49
CA ASN A 71 -11.64 2.38 4.36
C ASN A 71 -12.32 1.66 5.53
N ASN A 72 -11.94 2.04 6.75
CA ASN A 72 -12.51 1.52 7.99
C ASN A 72 -13.60 2.42 8.58
N GLY A 73 -13.87 3.58 7.98
CA GLY A 73 -14.95 4.49 8.38
C GLY A 73 -16.28 4.14 7.75
N GLU A 74 -17.37 4.71 8.27
CA GLU A 74 -18.72 4.53 7.71
C GLU A 74 -18.91 5.33 6.41
N ASP A 75 -18.31 6.51 6.33
CA ASP A 75 -18.42 7.39 5.16
C ASP A 75 -17.50 6.91 4.03
N ALA A 76 -18.05 6.82 2.82
CA ALA A 76 -17.29 6.44 1.65
C ALA A 76 -16.32 7.56 1.20
N GLU A 77 -15.14 7.16 0.74
CA GLU A 77 -14.13 8.08 0.20
C GLU A 77 -13.93 7.85 -1.29
N ILE A 78 -13.65 8.91 -2.03
CA ILE A 78 -13.40 8.87 -3.47
C ILE A 78 -11.94 9.21 -3.72
N VAL A 79 -11.23 8.37 -4.46
CA VAL A 79 -9.89 8.67 -4.95
C VAL A 79 -10.02 9.73 -6.05
N LYS A 80 -9.67 10.98 -5.73
CA LYS A 80 -9.74 12.10 -6.68
C LYS A 80 -8.58 12.11 -7.65
N SER A 81 -7.37 11.86 -7.14
CA SER A 81 -6.16 11.86 -7.96
C SER A 81 -5.07 11.01 -7.34
N ILE A 82 -4.23 10.45 -8.22
CA ILE A 82 -2.98 9.79 -7.87
C ILE A 82 -1.90 10.45 -8.72
N SER A 83 -0.83 10.93 -8.10
CA SER A 83 0.36 11.42 -8.78
C SER A 83 1.52 10.50 -8.47
N ILE A 84 2.26 10.11 -9.52
CA ILE A 84 3.43 9.25 -9.45
C ILE A 84 4.59 10.03 -10.05
N ASN A 85 5.62 10.28 -9.24
CA ASN A 85 6.81 11.05 -9.64
C ASN A 85 6.49 12.44 -10.22
N GLY A 86 5.44 13.10 -9.72
CA GLY A 86 4.98 14.40 -10.20
C GLY A 86 4.07 14.36 -11.43
N THR A 87 3.88 13.19 -12.05
CA THR A 87 2.96 12.99 -13.17
C THR A 87 1.60 12.52 -12.67
N LEU A 88 0.51 13.05 -13.21
CA LEU A 88 -0.84 12.59 -12.87
C LEU A 88 -1.08 11.20 -13.49
N ALA A 89 -1.47 10.23 -12.67
CA ALA A 89 -1.79 8.89 -13.13
C ALA A 89 -3.19 8.84 -13.74
N THR A 90 -3.32 8.07 -14.82
CA THR A 90 -4.62 7.65 -15.37
C THR A 90 -5.20 6.59 -14.44
N ILE A 91 -6.44 6.80 -14.00
CA ILE A 91 -7.17 5.88 -13.11
C ILE A 91 -8.36 5.30 -13.88
N SER A 92 -8.58 4.00 -13.76
CA SER A 92 -9.68 3.27 -14.37
C SER A 92 -10.30 2.28 -13.36
N GLY A 93 -11.58 1.93 -13.58
CA GLY A 93 -12.32 1.04 -12.69
C GLY A 93 -12.88 1.74 -11.46
N SER A 94 -12.92 1.03 -10.33
CA SER A 94 -13.51 1.55 -9.08
C SER A 94 -12.63 2.63 -8.44
N ILE A 95 -13.23 3.78 -8.12
CA ILE A 95 -12.57 4.89 -7.41
C ILE A 95 -13.21 5.19 -6.05
N ILE A 96 -14.25 4.46 -5.68
CA ILE A 96 -14.99 4.64 -4.44
C ILE A 96 -14.51 3.59 -3.43
N VAL A 97 -13.92 4.06 -2.33
CA VAL A 97 -13.44 3.28 -1.20
C VAL A 97 -14.49 3.32 -0.08
N SER A 98 -15.48 2.45 -0.19
CA SER A 98 -16.50 2.27 0.85
C SER A 98 -16.00 1.35 1.96
N LYS A 99 -16.66 1.41 3.12
CA LYS A 99 -16.40 0.49 4.23
C LYS A 99 -16.45 -0.97 3.77
N ASN A 100 -15.46 -1.77 4.17
CA ASN A 100 -15.33 -3.19 3.83
C ASN A 100 -15.25 -3.52 2.33
N SER A 101 -15.15 -2.51 1.46
CA SER A 101 -15.05 -2.67 0.01
C SER A 101 -13.73 -2.07 -0.47
N PRO A 102 -12.63 -2.84 -0.42
CA PRO A 102 -11.32 -2.34 -0.79
C PRO A 102 -11.23 -2.05 -2.29
N VAL A 103 -10.51 -0.99 -2.64
CA VAL A 103 -10.10 -0.72 -4.02
C VAL A 103 -8.72 -1.33 -4.23
N ILE A 104 -8.64 -2.33 -5.10
CA ILE A 104 -7.45 -3.14 -5.36
C ILE A 104 -6.93 -2.80 -6.74
N PHE A 105 -5.70 -2.28 -6.77
CA PHE A 105 -4.97 -1.94 -7.99
C PHE A 105 -4.05 -3.08 -8.41
N ALA A 106 -4.24 -3.55 -9.65
CA ALA A 106 -3.52 -4.67 -10.26
C ALA A 106 -3.66 -6.02 -9.55
N GLY A 107 -3.23 -7.09 -10.22
CA GLY A 107 -3.43 -8.49 -9.79
C GLY A 107 -4.77 -9.10 -10.21
N ASP A 108 -4.99 -10.36 -9.84
CA ASP A 108 -6.15 -11.16 -10.29
C ASP A 108 -7.47 -10.63 -9.72
N SER A 109 -7.46 -10.16 -8.47
CA SER A 109 -8.62 -9.57 -7.80
C SER A 109 -8.74 -8.05 -7.98
N SER A 110 -8.01 -7.47 -8.93
CA SER A 110 -8.05 -6.02 -9.17
C SER A 110 -9.43 -5.56 -9.60
N ASN A 111 -9.95 -4.50 -8.98
CA ASN A 111 -11.17 -3.82 -9.41
C ASN A 111 -10.88 -2.40 -9.93
N ALA A 112 -9.62 -1.95 -9.85
CA ALA A 112 -9.15 -0.69 -10.38
C ALA A 112 -7.75 -0.86 -10.98
N SER A 113 -7.37 0.13 -11.80
CA SER A 113 -6.03 0.22 -12.35
C SER A 113 -5.60 1.68 -12.38
N ALA A 114 -4.33 1.93 -12.05
CA ALA A 114 -3.76 3.25 -12.06
C ALA A 114 -2.33 3.21 -12.57
N GLY A 115 -1.93 4.20 -13.35
CA GLY A 115 -0.54 4.30 -13.82
C GLY A 115 -0.27 5.51 -14.68
N VAL A 116 1.00 5.69 -15.00
CA VAL A 116 1.53 6.79 -15.80
C VAL A 116 2.17 6.25 -17.06
N THR A 117 1.97 6.92 -18.20
CA THR A 117 2.60 6.55 -19.47
C THR A 117 4.11 6.80 -19.46
N LEU A 118 4.57 7.77 -18.66
CA LEU A 118 5.98 8.10 -18.50
C LEU A 118 6.35 8.19 -17.02
N LEU A 119 7.08 7.20 -16.52
CA LEU A 119 7.47 7.13 -15.11
C LEU A 119 8.68 8.02 -14.78
N ASN A 120 9.60 8.24 -15.74
CA ASN A 120 10.85 8.98 -15.55
C ASN A 120 11.67 8.53 -14.33
N SER A 121 11.73 7.21 -14.09
CA SER A 121 12.50 6.62 -12.99
C SER A 121 13.07 5.27 -13.40
N THR A 122 14.02 4.77 -12.62
CA THR A 122 14.70 3.50 -12.85
C THR A 122 14.30 2.47 -11.82
N ILE A 123 14.33 1.20 -12.21
CA ILE A 123 14.06 0.05 -11.32
C ILE A 123 15.01 0.10 -10.12
N GLY A 124 14.49 -0.19 -8.93
CA GLY A 124 15.23 -0.15 -7.67
C GLY A 124 15.33 1.24 -7.02
N LYS A 125 14.83 2.29 -7.68
CA LYS A 125 14.69 3.63 -7.07
C LYS A 125 13.33 3.79 -6.41
N ARG A 126 13.25 4.75 -5.49
CA ARG A 126 11.99 5.16 -4.87
C ARG A 126 11.49 6.42 -5.54
N VAL A 127 10.19 6.47 -5.84
CA VAL A 127 9.54 7.63 -6.44
C VAL A 127 8.50 8.21 -5.47
N PRO A 128 8.32 9.54 -5.43
CA PRO A 128 7.28 10.16 -4.64
C PRO A 128 5.91 9.84 -5.24
N ILE A 129 4.95 9.53 -4.37
CA ILE A 129 3.55 9.30 -4.69
C ILE A 129 2.70 10.23 -3.83
N SER A 130 1.71 10.84 -4.46
CA SER A 130 0.68 11.63 -3.79
C SER A 130 -0.69 11.08 -4.14
N ILE A 131 -1.52 10.81 -3.14
CA ILE A 131 -2.90 10.33 -3.35
C ILE A 131 -3.83 11.31 -2.66
N THR A 132 -4.80 11.81 -3.41
CA THR A 132 -5.82 12.73 -2.91
C THR A 132 -7.16 12.02 -2.83
N PHE A 133 -7.77 12.04 -1.64
CA PHE A 133 -9.11 11.54 -1.38
C PHE A 133 -10.12 12.69 -1.28
N SER A 134 -11.41 12.37 -1.25
CA SER A 134 -12.49 13.36 -1.23
C SER A 134 -12.52 14.21 0.03
N SER A 135 -12.50 13.59 1.21
CA SER A 135 -12.75 14.26 2.49
C SER A 135 -11.56 14.14 3.44
N VAL A 136 -10.90 12.97 3.52
CA VAL A 136 -9.71 12.78 4.38
C VAL A 136 -8.46 13.55 3.91
N GLY A 137 -8.43 14.05 2.68
CA GLY A 137 -7.35 14.89 2.15
C GLY A 137 -6.27 14.12 1.38
N THR A 138 -5.03 14.62 1.43
CA THR A 138 -3.90 14.11 0.62
C THR A 138 -2.88 13.39 1.48
N VAL A 139 -2.39 12.23 1.01
CA VAL A 139 -1.29 11.49 1.61
C VAL A 139 -0.10 11.44 0.66
N ASN A 140 1.10 11.66 1.19
CA ASN A 140 2.35 11.66 0.43
C ASN A 140 3.31 10.62 1.01
N PHE A 141 3.92 9.81 0.16
CA PHE A 141 4.92 8.82 0.56
C PHE A 141 5.82 8.47 -0.63
N THR A 142 6.88 7.68 -0.40
CA THR A 142 7.77 7.22 -1.48
C THR A 142 7.68 5.72 -1.64
N ALA A 143 7.37 5.22 -2.84
CA ALA A 143 7.28 3.79 -3.12
C ALA A 143 8.43 3.30 -4.01
N LEU A 144 8.78 2.03 -3.89
CA LEU A 144 9.83 1.39 -4.68
C LEU A 144 9.32 1.11 -6.11
N VAL A 145 10.18 1.38 -7.09
CA VAL A 145 9.98 0.96 -8.48
C VAL A 145 10.53 -0.46 -8.66
N ARG A 146 9.66 -1.39 -8.99
CA ARG A 146 9.94 -2.80 -9.23
C ARG A 146 9.93 -3.10 -10.71
N GLU A 147 10.66 -4.15 -11.07
CA GLU A 147 10.62 -4.72 -12.40
C GLU A 147 9.33 -5.52 -12.61
N LYS A 148 8.82 -5.53 -13.84
CA LYS A 148 7.75 -6.43 -14.30
C LYS A 148 8.26 -7.88 -14.41
N ALA A 149 8.64 -8.47 -13.28
CA ALA A 149 9.17 -9.83 -13.17
C ALA A 149 8.68 -10.52 -11.89
N GLY A 150 8.87 -11.84 -11.81
CA GLY A 150 8.47 -12.62 -10.64
C GLY A 150 6.97 -12.51 -10.36
N GLU A 151 6.62 -12.04 -9.16
CA GLU A 151 5.23 -11.81 -8.73
C GLU A 151 4.52 -10.68 -9.51
N PHE A 152 5.28 -9.76 -10.13
CA PHE A 152 4.74 -8.62 -10.87
C PHE A 152 4.67 -8.84 -12.39
N LYS A 153 5.00 -10.04 -12.88
CA LYS A 153 5.08 -10.35 -14.32
C LYS A 153 3.77 -10.05 -15.08
N ASP A 154 2.63 -10.26 -14.43
CA ASP A 154 1.30 -10.12 -15.03
C ASP A 154 0.71 -8.71 -14.86
N VAL A 155 1.43 -7.79 -14.21
CA VAL A 155 0.95 -6.42 -13.98
C VAL A 155 0.94 -5.64 -15.28
N VAL A 156 -0.24 -5.14 -15.65
CA VAL A 156 -0.46 -4.32 -16.84
C VAL A 156 -1.38 -3.16 -16.51
N LEU A 157 -1.16 -2.03 -17.18
CA LEU A 157 -2.07 -0.90 -17.08
C LEU A 157 -3.36 -1.25 -17.82
N LYS A 158 -4.45 -1.45 -17.08
CA LYS A 158 -5.77 -1.59 -17.69
C LYS A 158 -6.28 -0.18 -17.97
N THR A 159 -6.22 0.27 -19.21
CA THR A 159 -6.96 1.47 -19.61
C THR A 159 -8.42 1.07 -19.77
N SER A 160 -9.35 1.83 -19.17
CA SER A 160 -10.76 1.69 -19.56
C SER A 160 -10.85 2.17 -21.00
N ALA A 161 -11.20 1.28 -21.92
CA ALA A 161 -11.56 1.69 -23.27
C ALA A 161 -12.72 2.69 -23.17
N LEU A 162 -12.44 3.97 -23.43
CA LEU A 162 -13.48 4.90 -23.83
C LEU A 162 -13.91 4.46 -25.23
N CYS A 163 -14.93 3.62 -25.28
CA CYS A 163 -15.65 3.25 -26.50
C CYS A 163 -14.76 2.85 -27.69
N GLU A 164 -13.92 1.83 -27.57
CA GLU A 164 -13.63 0.99 -28.74
C GLU A 164 -14.73 -0.07 -28.80
N ASP A 165 -15.91 0.34 -29.27
CA ASP A 165 -16.90 -0.63 -29.74
C ASP A 165 -16.59 -0.93 -31.21
N PRO A 166 -16.18 -2.15 -31.59
CA PRO A 166 -15.93 -2.51 -32.99
C PRO A 166 -17.20 -2.52 -33.84
N LYS A 167 -18.38 -2.22 -33.27
CA LYS A 167 -19.67 -2.32 -33.95
C LYS A 167 -20.72 -1.28 -33.52
N ALA A 168 -20.46 0.03 -33.55
CA ALA A 168 -21.50 1.05 -33.79
C ALA A 168 -20.94 2.47 -34.04
N PRO A 169 -21.63 3.32 -34.84
CA PRO A 169 -21.05 4.51 -35.47
C PRO A 169 -21.24 5.83 -34.70
N THR A 170 -20.28 6.73 -34.94
CA THR A 170 -20.33 8.21 -34.83
C THR A 170 -20.74 8.83 -33.49
N CYS A 171 -19.75 9.16 -32.67
CA CYS A 171 -19.89 10.23 -31.68
C CYS A 171 -19.49 11.57 -32.33
N THR A 172 -20.47 12.31 -32.82
CA THR A 172 -20.32 13.74 -33.11
C THR A 172 -20.48 14.50 -31.78
N PRO A 173 -19.52 15.34 -31.35
CA PRO A 173 -19.75 16.25 -30.24
C PRO A 173 -20.73 17.35 -30.70
N ALA A 174 -21.73 17.64 -29.87
CA ALA A 174 -22.69 18.72 -30.09
C ALA A 174 -22.67 19.71 -28.92
N PRO A 175 -23.12 20.95 -29.15
CA PRO A 175 -22.55 21.97 -30.03
C PRO A 175 -21.43 22.78 -29.35
#